data_AF-A0A151L221-F1
#
_entry.id   AF-A0A151L221-F1
#
_cell.length_a   1.000
_cell.length_b   1.000
_cell.length_c   1.000
_cell.angle_alpha   90.00
_cell.angle_beta   90.00
_cell.angle_gamma   90.00
#
_symmetry.space_group_name_H-M   'P 1'
#
loop_
_entity.id
_entity.type
_entity.pdbx_description
1 polymer ?
#
loop_
_entity_poly.entity_id
_entity_poly.type
_entity_poly.pdbx_seq_one_letter_code
_entity_poly.pdbx_strand_id
1 'polypeptide(L)'
;VVDYIPQRFRWMQEWSEHFCEAINEKYMELKNMCEGCNKNYRKCIDDSDGTKCNKCKNQCKTFKIFIEHWKKQFEIQNDKYTELYKNINSSTTTQTKNMNTDKDIQDYLHKIKITCKDPNSAAPYLDKTTYCKSFKFIEDSNSGTNSSYAFTTVPPDYKEACKCKVPHPLDNCPKDDKSKDVIKQFENSTECTLNLFKNDLNEWNNYDVISKTTENDGVLVPPRRRHLCITYITYNIYKMNDENDFKKNLLHSSFSQGILLGKIYKNYTDEAYDAMRYSYADLGDIVKGTDMMSSSILNKLK
;
A
#
# COMPACT_ATOMS: atom_id res chain seq x y z
N VAL A 1 -3.53 22.59 -47.36
CA VAL A 1 -4.44 22.97 -46.25
C VAL A 1 -3.90 22.27 -45.02
N VAL A 2 -3.50 23.01 -43.99
CA VAL A 2 -2.98 22.38 -42.77
C VAL A 2 -4.11 21.55 -42.18
N ASP A 3 -3.87 20.25 -42.02
CA ASP A 3 -4.76 19.30 -41.37
C ASP A 3 -4.97 19.73 -39.90
N TYR A 4 -5.95 20.58 -39.66
CA TYR A 4 -6.25 21.11 -38.32
C TYR A 4 -6.60 19.97 -37.37
N ILE A 5 -5.80 19.81 -36.31
CA ILE A 5 -6.12 18.91 -35.19
C ILE A 5 -6.89 19.73 -34.15
N PRO A 6 -8.14 19.37 -33.82
CA PRO A 6 -8.88 20.05 -32.78
C PRO A 6 -8.17 19.97 -31.44
N GLN A 7 -8.26 21.03 -30.64
CA GLN A 7 -7.46 21.21 -29.42
C GLN A 7 -7.52 20.01 -28.46
N ARG A 8 -8.69 19.40 -28.26
CA ARG A 8 -8.84 18.23 -27.40
C ARG A 8 -7.96 17.04 -27.85
N PHE A 9 -7.89 16.79 -29.15
CA PHE A 9 -7.09 15.68 -29.70
C PHE A 9 -5.60 16.00 -29.65
N ARG A 10 -5.23 17.27 -29.90
CA ARG A 10 -3.85 17.74 -29.75
C ARG A 10 -3.37 17.60 -28.31
N TRP A 11 -4.16 18.04 -27.33
CA TRP A 11 -3.82 17.88 -25.91
C TRP A 11 -3.76 16.42 -25.48
N MET A 12 -4.60 15.55 -26.04
CA MET A 12 -4.54 14.12 -25.75
C MET A 12 -3.25 13.48 -26.28
N GLN A 13 -2.79 13.91 -27.46
CA GLN A 13 -1.50 13.51 -28.02
C GLN A 13 -0.35 14.04 -27.18
N GLU A 14 -0.30 15.34 -26.88
CA GLU A 14 0.73 15.96 -26.02
C GLU A 14 0.79 15.28 -24.63
N TRP A 15 -0.37 15.03 -24.01
CA TRP A 15 -0.46 14.32 -22.74
C TRP A 15 0.13 12.91 -22.83
N SER A 16 -0.16 12.19 -23.91
CA SER A 16 0.32 10.82 -24.10
C SER A 16 1.82 10.73 -24.38
N GLU A 17 2.40 11.73 -25.05
CA GLU A 17 3.84 11.85 -25.27
C GLU A 17 4.56 12.11 -23.95
N HIS A 18 4.09 13.09 -23.17
CA HIS A 18 4.61 13.36 -21.83
C HIS A 18 4.47 12.17 -20.88
N PHE A 19 3.33 11.46 -20.93
CA PHE A 19 3.16 10.24 -20.17
C PHE A 19 4.19 9.18 -20.57
N CYS A 20 4.41 8.98 -21.89
CA CYS A 20 5.36 8.01 -22.40
C CYS A 20 6.80 8.32 -21.96
N GLU A 21 7.21 9.58 -21.99
CA GLU A 21 8.52 10.00 -21.48
C GLU A 21 8.65 9.71 -19.97
N ALA A 22 7.65 10.12 -19.19
CA ALA A 22 7.65 9.97 -17.74
C ALA A 22 7.62 8.50 -17.29
N ILE A 23 6.83 7.64 -17.94
CA ILE A 23 6.79 6.21 -17.59
C ILE A 23 8.11 5.51 -17.94
N ASN A 24 8.79 5.89 -19.04
CA ASN A 24 10.10 5.34 -19.37
C ASN A 24 11.14 5.72 -18.29
N GLU A 25 11.15 6.97 -17.83
CA GLU A 25 12.02 7.42 -16.75
C GLU A 25 11.72 6.67 -15.44
N LYS A 26 10.45 6.60 -15.04
CA LYS A 26 10.03 5.89 -13.82
C LYS A 26 10.33 4.39 -13.86
N TYR A 27 10.24 3.78 -15.03
CA TYR A 27 10.61 2.38 -15.23
C TYR A 27 12.12 2.18 -15.07
N MET A 28 12.96 3.10 -15.56
CA MET A 28 14.42 3.05 -15.37
C MET A 28 14.82 3.24 -13.91
N GLU A 29 14.16 4.14 -13.18
CA GLU A 29 14.34 4.27 -11.72
C GLU A 29 14.00 2.96 -10.99
N LEU A 30 12.86 2.34 -11.34
CA LEU A 30 12.44 1.06 -10.77
C LEU A 30 13.49 -0.03 -11.03
N LYS A 31 13.96 -0.14 -12.28
CA LYS A 31 15.01 -1.09 -12.66
C LYS A 31 16.27 -0.91 -11.81
N ASN A 32 16.77 0.33 -11.71
CA ASN A 32 17.99 0.62 -10.96
C ASN A 32 17.84 0.30 -9.46
N MET A 33 16.69 0.63 -8.86
CA MET A 33 16.44 0.37 -7.44
C MET A 33 16.20 -1.11 -7.14
N CYS A 34 15.78 -1.91 -8.13
CA CYS A 34 15.45 -3.33 -7.97
C CYS A 34 16.52 -4.30 -8.49
N GLU A 35 17.60 -3.83 -9.12
CA GLU A 35 18.66 -4.66 -9.72
C GLU A 35 19.25 -5.67 -8.71
N GLY A 36 19.48 -5.23 -7.46
CA GLY A 36 20.04 -6.06 -6.41
C GLY A 36 19.05 -7.02 -5.72
N CYS A 37 17.74 -6.85 -5.94
CA CYS A 37 16.70 -7.59 -5.22
C CYS A 37 16.27 -8.89 -5.93
N ASN A 38 16.68 -9.08 -7.19
CA ASN A 38 16.13 -10.12 -8.05
C ASN A 38 17.22 -10.86 -8.84
N LYS A 39 17.64 -12.05 -8.39
CA LYS A 39 18.50 -12.93 -9.20
C LYS A 39 17.61 -13.90 -9.98
N ASN A 40 17.73 -13.89 -11.30
CA ASN A 40 16.98 -14.76 -12.23
C ASN A 40 15.45 -14.60 -12.18
N TYR A 41 14.94 -13.39 -11.89
CA TYR A 41 13.52 -13.03 -11.97
C TYR A 41 12.56 -13.78 -11.03
N ARG A 42 13.07 -14.56 -10.05
CA ARG A 42 12.25 -15.47 -9.22
C ARG A 42 12.63 -15.58 -7.76
N LYS A 43 13.85 -15.24 -7.35
CA LYS A 43 14.29 -15.32 -5.94
C LYS A 43 14.55 -13.93 -5.42
N CYS A 44 13.85 -13.57 -4.36
CA CYS A 44 14.22 -12.40 -3.58
C CYS A 44 15.55 -12.67 -2.89
N ILE A 45 16.52 -11.82 -3.18
CA ILE A 45 17.82 -11.83 -2.53
C ILE A 45 18.02 -10.42 -2.01
N ASP A 46 18.07 -10.28 -0.69
CA ASP A 46 18.44 -9.02 -0.09
C ASP A 46 19.91 -9.04 0.35
N ASP A 47 20.46 -7.87 0.65
CA ASP A 47 21.67 -7.84 1.46
C ASP A 47 21.35 -8.29 2.89
N SER A 48 22.41 -8.55 3.65
CA SER A 48 22.26 -8.99 5.04
C SER A 48 21.50 -7.99 5.92
N ASP A 49 21.35 -6.74 5.48
CA ASP A 49 20.71 -5.63 6.21
C ASP A 49 19.29 -5.34 5.74
N GLY A 50 18.75 -6.10 4.79
CA GLY A 50 17.39 -5.92 4.33
C GLY A 50 17.14 -4.63 3.52
N THR A 51 18.20 -3.93 3.11
CA THR A 51 18.11 -2.53 2.68
C THR A 51 17.92 -2.41 1.18
N LYS A 52 18.49 -3.33 0.38
CA LYS A 52 18.36 -3.29 -1.09
C LYS A 52 16.95 -3.57 -1.55
N CYS A 53 16.31 -4.62 -1.04
CA CYS A 53 14.92 -4.91 -1.41
C CYS A 53 13.93 -3.92 -0.81
N ASN A 54 14.24 -3.28 0.32
CA ASN A 54 13.39 -2.22 0.87
C ASN A 54 13.33 -0.99 -0.05
N LYS A 55 14.46 -0.57 -0.62
CA LYS A 55 14.50 0.50 -1.65
C LYS A 55 13.66 0.12 -2.87
N CYS A 56 13.83 -1.10 -3.38
CA CYS A 56 13.01 -1.63 -4.47
C CYS A 56 11.51 -1.58 -4.13
N LYS A 57 11.11 -2.06 -2.94
CA LYS A 57 9.72 -2.08 -2.48
C LYS A 57 9.12 -0.67 -2.42
N ASN A 58 9.87 0.29 -1.90
CA ASN A 58 9.43 1.69 -1.88
C ASN A 58 9.28 2.24 -3.29
N GLN A 59 10.23 1.97 -4.18
CA GLN A 59 10.13 2.39 -5.58
C GLN A 59 8.95 1.72 -6.31
N CYS A 60 8.63 0.46 -6.03
CA CYS A 60 7.44 -0.21 -6.53
C CYS A 60 6.15 0.50 -6.10
N LYS A 61 6.07 0.97 -4.85
CA LYS A 61 4.92 1.77 -4.37
C LYS A 61 4.83 3.10 -5.12
N THR A 62 5.94 3.80 -5.26
CA THR A 62 6.01 5.08 -6.00
C THR A 62 5.58 4.90 -7.46
N PHE A 63 6.09 3.87 -8.14
CA PHE A 63 5.71 3.55 -9.52
C PHE A 63 4.22 3.24 -9.64
N LYS A 64 3.66 2.42 -8.73
CA LYS A 64 2.23 2.10 -8.70
C LYS A 64 1.37 3.37 -8.56
N ILE A 65 1.70 4.25 -7.61
CA ILE A 65 0.97 5.50 -7.38
C ILE A 65 1.02 6.40 -8.62
N PHE A 66 2.21 6.50 -9.25
CA PHE A 66 2.39 7.23 -10.50
C PHE A 66 1.46 6.69 -11.60
N ILE A 67 1.46 5.38 -11.85
CA ILE A 67 0.60 4.77 -12.87
C ILE A 67 -0.89 4.99 -12.57
N GLU A 68 -1.32 4.82 -11.32
CA GLU A 68 -2.71 5.02 -10.93
C GLU A 68 -3.18 6.47 -11.15
N HIS A 69 -2.31 7.44 -10.90
CA HIS A 69 -2.61 8.85 -11.16
C HIS A 69 -2.82 9.14 -12.65
N TRP A 70 -1.90 8.70 -13.51
CA TRP A 70 -2.02 8.88 -14.96
C TRP A 70 -3.17 8.08 -15.57
N LYS A 71 -3.44 6.88 -15.04
CA LYS A 71 -4.59 6.07 -15.47
C LYS A 71 -5.92 6.78 -15.25
N LYS A 72 -6.11 7.43 -14.09
CA LYS A 72 -7.31 8.24 -13.83
C LYS A 72 -7.48 9.39 -14.83
N GLN A 73 -6.38 10.05 -15.20
CA GLN A 73 -6.41 11.10 -16.23
C GLN A 73 -6.76 10.54 -17.60
N PHE A 74 -6.24 9.37 -17.95
CA PHE A 74 -6.58 8.67 -19.19
C PHE A 74 -8.05 8.28 -19.25
N GLU A 75 -8.61 7.74 -18.18
CA GLU A 75 -10.02 7.32 -18.10
C GLU A 75 -10.96 8.51 -18.43
N ILE A 76 -10.70 9.69 -17.85
CA ILE A 76 -11.46 10.92 -18.14
C ILE A 76 -11.36 11.30 -19.63
N GLN A 77 -10.16 11.23 -20.20
CA GLN A 77 -9.93 11.54 -21.62
C GLN A 77 -10.61 10.53 -22.55
N ASN A 78 -10.55 9.25 -22.18
CA ASN A 78 -11.14 8.14 -22.93
C ASN A 78 -12.67 8.21 -22.94
N ASP A 79 -13.29 8.54 -21.80
CA ASP A 79 -14.74 8.71 -21.72
C ASP A 79 -15.20 9.83 -22.66
N LYS A 80 -14.51 10.97 -22.63
CA LYS A 80 -14.88 12.10 -23.50
C LYS A 80 -14.60 11.81 -24.97
N TYR A 81 -13.52 11.11 -25.29
CA TYR A 81 -13.26 10.63 -26.65
C TYR A 81 -14.41 9.74 -27.14
N THR A 82 -14.80 8.76 -26.33
CA THR A 82 -15.83 7.77 -26.69
C THR A 82 -17.19 8.42 -26.88
N GLU A 83 -17.54 9.41 -26.05
CA GLU A 83 -18.74 10.24 -26.21
C GLU A 83 -18.76 10.94 -27.58
N LEU A 84 -17.66 11.63 -27.92
CA LEU A 84 -17.53 12.31 -29.21
C LEU A 84 -17.57 11.33 -30.39
N TYR A 85 -16.93 10.17 -30.25
CA TYR A 85 -16.87 9.14 -31.28
C TYR A 85 -18.24 8.53 -31.57
N LYS A 86 -19.07 8.30 -30.55
CA LYS A 86 -20.45 7.79 -30.70
C LYS A 86 -21.36 8.79 -31.40
N ASN A 87 -21.24 10.07 -31.08
CA ASN A 87 -22.11 11.13 -31.61
C ASN A 87 -22.00 11.29 -33.15
N ILE A 88 -20.88 10.88 -33.75
CA ILE A 88 -20.73 10.80 -35.21
C ILE A 88 -21.77 9.85 -35.82
N ASN A 89 -22.00 8.69 -35.19
CA ASN A 89 -22.89 7.65 -35.72
C ASN A 89 -24.37 7.96 -35.45
N SER A 90 -24.68 8.80 -34.47
CA SER A 90 -26.05 9.17 -34.09
C SER A 90 -26.62 10.37 -34.88
N SER A 91 -25.87 10.92 -35.84
CA SER A 91 -26.25 12.10 -36.63
C SER A 91 -27.28 11.76 -37.73
N THR A 92 -28.36 11.08 -37.35
CA THR A 92 -29.67 11.23 -37.98
C THR A 92 -30.58 11.89 -36.94
N THR A 93 -30.93 13.15 -37.21
CA THR A 93 -32.07 13.92 -36.63
C THR A 93 -31.71 14.97 -35.56
N THR A 94 -31.97 16.23 -35.97
CA THR A 94 -32.26 17.46 -35.20
C THR A 94 -31.13 18.25 -34.52
N GLN A 95 -31.06 19.52 -34.93
CA GLN A 95 -30.10 20.58 -34.60
C GLN A 95 -30.20 21.07 -33.14
N THR A 96 -29.07 21.49 -32.54
CA THR A 96 -28.78 22.91 -32.20
C THR A 96 -27.54 23.06 -31.26
N LYS A 97 -26.71 24.07 -31.60
CA LYS A 97 -25.65 24.78 -30.82
C LYS A 97 -24.18 24.39 -31.05
N ASN A 98 -23.43 25.39 -31.58
CA ASN A 98 -22.01 25.50 -31.95
C ASN A 98 -21.57 24.98 -33.35
N MET A 99 -21.98 25.71 -34.40
CA MET A 99 -21.81 25.34 -35.81
C MET A 99 -20.38 25.19 -36.37
N ASN A 100 -19.33 25.72 -35.74
CA ASN A 100 -17.96 25.60 -36.28
C ASN A 100 -17.08 24.61 -35.52
N THR A 101 -17.10 24.65 -34.18
CA THR A 101 -16.27 23.76 -33.34
C THR A 101 -16.69 22.29 -33.43
N ASP A 102 -17.98 22.01 -33.59
CA ASP A 102 -18.46 20.63 -33.75
C ASP A 102 -18.12 20.06 -35.14
N LYS A 103 -18.09 20.91 -36.17
CA LYS A 103 -17.76 20.48 -37.54
C LYS A 103 -16.29 20.06 -37.65
N ASP A 104 -15.37 20.88 -37.14
CA ASP A 104 -13.93 20.54 -37.17
C ASP A 104 -13.63 19.25 -36.38
N ILE A 105 -14.34 19.03 -35.26
CA ILE A 105 -14.22 17.82 -34.47
C ILE A 105 -14.77 16.61 -35.25
N GLN A 106 -15.94 16.73 -35.88
CA GLN A 106 -16.52 15.65 -36.68
C GLN A 106 -15.66 15.31 -37.90
N ASP A 107 -15.19 16.31 -38.64
CA ASP A 107 -14.31 16.12 -39.81
C ASP A 107 -13.00 15.43 -39.41
N TYR A 108 -12.40 15.84 -38.29
CA TYR A 108 -11.23 15.18 -37.74
C TYR A 108 -11.53 13.73 -37.33
N LEU A 109 -12.66 13.50 -36.65
CA LEU A 109 -13.04 12.15 -36.21
C LEU A 109 -13.34 11.21 -37.40
N HIS A 110 -13.92 11.71 -38.50
CA HIS A 110 -14.07 10.95 -39.73
C HIS A 110 -12.72 10.57 -40.33
N LYS A 111 -11.75 11.50 -40.31
CA LYS A 111 -10.39 11.24 -40.77
C LYS A 111 -9.67 10.18 -39.93
N ILE A 112 -9.78 10.23 -38.59
CA ILE A 112 -9.17 9.21 -37.74
C ILE A 112 -9.85 7.85 -37.92
N LYS A 113 -11.16 7.79 -38.17
CA LYS A 113 -11.86 6.53 -38.45
C LYS A 113 -11.25 5.79 -39.65
N ILE A 114 -10.84 6.53 -40.68
CA ILE A 114 -10.18 5.97 -41.87
C ILE A 114 -8.70 5.65 -41.57
N THR A 115 -7.94 6.66 -41.15
CA THR A 115 -6.47 6.56 -40.99
C THR A 115 -6.07 5.60 -39.86
N CYS A 116 -6.83 5.59 -38.78
CA CYS A 116 -6.57 4.80 -37.58
C CYS A 116 -7.45 3.54 -37.50
N LYS A 117 -7.96 3.02 -38.63
CA LYS A 117 -8.75 1.77 -38.71
C LYS A 117 -9.84 1.67 -37.61
N ASP A 118 -10.73 2.64 -37.58
CA ASP A 118 -11.89 2.72 -36.68
C ASP A 118 -11.55 2.61 -35.17
N PRO A 119 -10.77 3.56 -34.61
CA PRO A 119 -10.42 3.54 -33.19
C PRO A 119 -11.62 3.97 -32.32
N ASN A 120 -12.41 3.01 -31.88
CA ASN A 120 -13.64 3.25 -31.10
C ASN A 120 -13.43 3.76 -29.65
N SER A 121 -12.18 3.92 -29.21
CA SER A 121 -11.79 4.44 -27.89
C SER A 121 -10.46 5.20 -27.99
N ALA A 122 -10.06 5.91 -26.93
CA ALA A 122 -8.83 6.71 -26.95
C ALA A 122 -7.57 5.84 -27.00
N ALA A 123 -7.57 4.64 -26.40
CA ALA A 123 -6.43 3.72 -26.42
C ALA A 123 -5.92 3.39 -27.85
N PRO A 124 -6.75 2.83 -28.77
CA PRO A 124 -6.34 2.54 -30.14
C PRO A 124 -6.02 3.79 -30.97
N TYR A 125 -6.57 4.94 -30.60
CA TYR A 125 -6.22 6.22 -31.20
C TYR A 125 -4.80 6.65 -30.80
N LEU A 126 -4.48 6.61 -29.51
CA LEU A 126 -3.17 6.98 -28.98
C LEU A 126 -2.08 6.00 -29.42
N ASP A 127 -2.34 4.69 -29.45
CA ASP A 127 -1.38 3.70 -29.95
C ASP A 127 -0.96 3.94 -31.42
N LYS A 128 -1.77 4.67 -32.19
CA LYS A 128 -1.50 5.00 -33.61
C LYS A 128 -0.96 6.40 -33.81
N THR A 129 -1.27 7.32 -32.90
CA THR A 129 -0.94 8.75 -33.06
C THR A 129 0.21 9.20 -32.17
N THR A 130 0.47 8.48 -31.09
CA THR A 130 1.54 8.75 -30.14
C THR A 130 2.72 7.85 -30.45
N TYR A 131 3.92 8.41 -30.46
CA TYR A 131 5.14 7.65 -30.64
C TYR A 131 5.63 7.06 -29.31
N CYS A 132 4.91 6.07 -28.78
CA CYS A 132 5.33 5.33 -27.59
C CYS A 132 5.74 3.89 -27.96
N LYS A 133 7.04 3.66 -28.14
CA LYS A 133 7.56 2.33 -28.58
C LYS A 133 7.47 1.25 -27.51
N SER A 134 7.81 1.62 -26.28
CA SER A 134 7.95 0.68 -25.17
C SER A 134 6.60 0.29 -24.56
N PHE A 135 5.58 1.13 -24.72
CA PHE A 135 4.30 0.97 -24.06
C PHE A 135 3.12 1.18 -25.01
N LYS A 136 2.05 0.41 -24.78
CA LYS A 136 0.77 0.53 -25.48
C LYS A 136 -0.37 0.87 -24.52
N PHE A 137 -1.33 1.65 -24.99
CA PHE A 137 -2.57 1.99 -24.30
C PHE A 137 -3.64 0.90 -24.45
N ILE A 138 -3.59 0.07 -25.50
CA ILE A 138 -4.42 -1.15 -25.58
C ILE A 138 -3.81 -2.24 -24.69
N GLU A 139 -4.66 -2.87 -23.88
CA GLU A 139 -4.31 -4.07 -23.14
C GLU A 139 -4.46 -5.31 -24.06
N ASP A 140 -3.41 -5.61 -24.82
CA ASP A 140 -3.36 -6.82 -25.65
C ASP A 140 -2.72 -7.98 -24.88
N SER A 141 -3.50 -9.01 -24.58
CA SER A 141 -3.01 -10.26 -23.97
C SER A 141 -2.37 -11.23 -24.97
N ASN A 142 -2.48 -10.98 -26.28
CA ASN A 142 -2.10 -11.91 -27.37
C ASN A 142 -1.07 -11.36 -28.38
N SER A 143 -0.45 -10.21 -28.10
CA SER A 143 0.46 -9.58 -29.06
C SER A 143 1.91 -9.99 -28.79
N GLY A 144 2.53 -10.73 -29.71
CA GLY A 144 3.96 -11.05 -29.73
C GLY A 144 4.88 -9.83 -29.99
N THR A 145 4.48 -8.65 -29.51
CA THR A 145 5.21 -7.39 -29.65
C THR A 145 5.97 -7.07 -28.37
N ASN A 146 7.19 -6.53 -28.50
CA ASN A 146 8.07 -6.10 -27.40
C ASN A 146 7.55 -4.92 -26.54
N SER A 147 6.28 -4.53 -26.67
CA SER A 147 5.68 -3.36 -25.99
C SER A 147 4.79 -3.81 -24.82
N SER A 148 5.00 -3.23 -23.63
CA SER A 148 4.20 -3.52 -22.44
C SER A 148 2.93 -2.67 -22.37
N TYR A 149 1.91 -3.11 -21.62
CA TYR A 149 0.74 -2.27 -21.37
C TYR A 149 1.09 -1.10 -20.44
N ALA A 150 0.74 0.12 -20.86
CA ALA A 150 1.18 1.38 -20.25
C ALA A 150 0.63 1.60 -18.84
N PHE A 151 -0.54 1.04 -18.51
CA PHE A 151 -1.15 1.17 -17.18
C PHE A 151 -0.95 -0.06 -16.30
N THR A 152 0.09 -0.86 -16.57
CA THR A 152 0.52 -1.96 -15.69
C THR A 152 1.12 -1.39 -14.42
N THR A 153 0.45 -1.57 -13.28
CA THR A 153 0.89 -1.01 -11.98
C THR A 153 2.13 -1.67 -11.41
N VAL A 154 2.43 -2.90 -11.83
CA VAL A 154 3.64 -3.64 -11.44
C VAL A 154 4.19 -4.33 -12.69
N PRO A 155 5.33 -3.88 -13.24
CA PRO A 155 5.85 -4.50 -14.44
C PRO A 155 6.15 -6.00 -14.24
N PRO A 156 5.87 -6.86 -15.24
CA PRO A 156 5.99 -8.31 -15.09
C PRO A 156 7.36 -8.76 -14.56
N ASP A 157 8.44 -8.16 -15.04
CA ASP A 157 9.83 -8.49 -14.68
C ASP A 157 10.15 -8.23 -13.20
N TYR A 158 9.41 -7.34 -12.54
CA TYR A 158 9.62 -6.93 -11.15
C TYR A 158 8.50 -7.38 -10.21
N LYS A 159 7.53 -8.16 -10.69
CA LYS A 159 6.38 -8.61 -9.89
C LYS A 159 6.79 -9.31 -8.59
N GLU A 160 7.79 -10.18 -8.65
CA GLU A 160 8.27 -10.91 -7.48
C GLU A 160 9.19 -10.06 -6.60
N ALA A 161 10.00 -9.17 -7.19
CA ALA A 161 10.83 -8.21 -6.45
C ALA A 161 9.96 -7.26 -5.60
N CYS A 162 8.89 -6.72 -6.20
CA CYS A 162 7.93 -5.85 -5.52
C CYS A 162 7.12 -6.55 -4.42
N LYS A 163 6.95 -7.88 -4.53
CA LYS A 163 6.30 -8.70 -3.50
C LYS A 163 7.25 -9.18 -2.41
N CYS A 164 8.56 -8.93 -2.55
CA CYS A 164 9.50 -9.44 -1.59
C CYS A 164 9.19 -8.92 -0.18
N LYS A 165 9.04 -9.87 0.75
CA LYS A 165 8.99 -9.60 2.19
C LYS A 165 10.41 -9.77 2.72
N VAL A 166 11.09 -8.65 2.90
CA VAL A 166 12.36 -8.61 3.64
C VAL A 166 12.05 -9.01 5.08
N PRO A 167 12.69 -10.05 5.63
CA PRO A 167 12.54 -10.41 7.03
C PRO A 167 13.00 -9.24 7.90
N HIS A 168 12.17 -8.82 8.83
CA HIS A 168 12.59 -7.86 9.85
C HIS A 168 13.67 -8.52 10.73
N PRO A 169 14.70 -7.81 11.22
CA PRO A 169 15.72 -8.39 12.11
C PRO A 169 15.17 -8.99 13.42
N LEU A 170 13.91 -8.71 13.76
CA LEU A 170 13.19 -9.28 14.90
C LEU A 170 12.21 -10.41 14.52
N ASP A 171 12.12 -10.77 13.23
CA ASP A 171 11.34 -11.94 12.79
C ASP A 171 11.98 -13.25 13.27
N ASN A 172 13.29 -13.21 13.56
CA ASN A 172 14.05 -14.28 14.21
C ASN A 172 14.36 -13.90 15.66
N CYS A 173 14.61 -14.91 16.51
CA CYS A 173 15.07 -14.64 17.87
C CYS A 173 16.34 -13.77 17.86
N PRO A 174 16.41 -12.72 18.69
CA PRO A 174 17.48 -11.73 18.65
C PRO A 174 18.79 -12.29 19.22
N LYS A 175 19.52 -13.05 18.40
CA LYS A 175 20.78 -13.72 18.79
C LYS A 175 22.01 -13.11 18.11
N ASP A 176 21.82 -12.35 17.04
CA ASP A 176 22.90 -11.70 16.29
C ASP A 176 23.06 -10.22 16.67
N ASP A 177 24.14 -9.60 16.21
CA ASP A 177 24.45 -8.20 16.52
C ASP A 177 23.46 -7.21 15.88
N LYS A 178 22.78 -7.60 14.79
CA LYS A 178 21.81 -6.74 14.10
C LYS A 178 20.53 -6.61 14.90
N SER A 179 20.02 -7.71 15.44
CA SER A 179 18.88 -7.67 16.35
C SER A 179 19.20 -6.87 17.61
N LYS A 180 20.45 -6.92 18.11
CA LYS A 180 20.89 -6.09 19.24
C LYS A 180 20.83 -4.59 18.90
N ASP A 181 21.30 -4.19 17.72
CA ASP A 181 21.26 -2.79 17.30
C ASP A 181 19.82 -2.26 17.14
N VAL A 182 18.91 -3.11 16.65
CA VAL A 182 17.47 -2.78 16.63
C VAL A 182 16.91 -2.69 18.05
N ILE A 183 17.27 -3.61 18.95
CA ILE A 183 16.83 -3.61 20.36
C ILE A 183 17.29 -2.34 21.10
N LYS A 184 18.51 -1.85 20.84
CA LYS A 184 19.03 -0.60 21.43
C LYS A 184 18.10 0.59 21.21
N GLN A 185 17.36 0.62 20.10
CA GLN A 185 16.39 1.69 19.81
C GLN A 185 15.24 1.73 20.82
N PHE A 186 14.97 0.61 21.49
CA PHE A 186 13.89 0.44 22.46
C PHE A 186 14.39 0.47 23.91
N GLU A 187 15.70 0.53 24.19
CA GLU A 187 16.24 0.50 25.56
C GLU A 187 15.70 1.65 26.43
N ASN A 188 15.41 2.80 25.83
CA ASN A 188 14.83 3.96 26.53
C ASN A 188 13.32 3.81 26.82
N SER A 189 12.71 2.68 26.49
CA SER A 189 11.26 2.47 26.67
C SER A 189 10.92 2.11 28.10
N THR A 190 10.68 3.11 28.95
CA THR A 190 10.48 2.91 30.39
C THR A 190 9.03 3.06 30.87
N GLU A 191 8.11 3.51 30.03
CA GLU A 191 6.74 3.95 30.40
C GLU A 191 5.97 2.98 31.31
N CYS A 192 6.11 1.66 31.09
CA CYS A 192 5.40 0.66 31.89
C CYS A 192 6.30 -0.09 32.89
N THR A 193 7.60 0.18 32.88
CA THR A 193 8.59 -0.65 33.59
C THR A 193 8.57 -0.49 35.12
N LEU A 194 7.82 0.49 35.62
CA LEU A 194 7.63 0.77 37.05
C LEU A 194 6.25 0.34 37.56
N ASN A 195 5.33 -0.06 36.66
CA ASN A 195 3.96 -0.41 36.99
C ASN A 195 3.86 -1.86 37.49
N LEU A 196 4.56 -2.16 38.59
CA LEU A 196 4.53 -3.47 39.23
C LEU A 196 3.11 -3.79 39.70
N PHE A 197 2.66 -5.01 39.44
CA PHE A 197 1.38 -5.52 39.90
C PHE A 197 1.57 -6.85 40.62
N LYS A 198 0.62 -7.17 41.50
CA LYS A 198 0.58 -8.47 42.18
C LYS A 198 -0.19 -9.47 41.32
N ASN A 199 0.32 -10.69 41.24
CA ASN A 199 -0.37 -11.79 40.55
C ASN A 199 -1.18 -12.62 41.55
N ASP A 200 -2.08 -11.96 42.28
CA ASP A 200 -2.90 -12.59 43.30
C ASP A 200 -4.29 -12.93 42.74
N LEU A 201 -4.90 -14.03 43.19
CA LEU A 201 -6.23 -14.46 42.75
C LEU A 201 -7.32 -13.40 43.01
N ASN A 202 -7.18 -12.62 44.07
CA ASN A 202 -8.13 -11.56 44.43
C ASN A 202 -8.10 -10.36 43.46
N GLU A 203 -7.05 -10.22 42.64
CA GLU A 203 -6.91 -9.13 41.68
C GLU A 203 -7.60 -9.43 40.33
N TRP A 204 -8.08 -10.67 40.15
CA TRP A 204 -8.87 -11.07 38.98
C TRP A 204 -10.29 -10.51 39.09
N ASN A 205 -10.74 -9.79 38.06
CA ASN A 205 -12.07 -9.19 38.03
C ASN A 205 -12.53 -8.95 36.59
N ASN A 206 -13.77 -8.49 36.43
CA ASN A 206 -14.41 -8.29 35.13
C ASN A 206 -14.78 -6.82 34.84
N TYR A 207 -14.19 -5.86 35.55
CA TYR A 207 -14.65 -4.46 35.54
C TYR A 207 -14.76 -3.88 34.14
N ASP A 208 -13.72 -4.11 33.32
CA ASP A 208 -13.57 -3.55 31.99
C ASP A 208 -13.97 -4.54 30.88
N VAL A 209 -14.60 -5.68 31.18
CA VAL A 209 -15.00 -6.66 30.16
C VAL A 209 -16.16 -6.11 29.33
N ILE A 210 -16.09 -6.22 28.00
CA ILE A 210 -17.20 -5.87 27.10
C ILE A 210 -18.36 -6.84 27.32
N SER A 211 -19.61 -6.37 27.30
CA SER A 211 -20.79 -7.25 27.44
C SER A 211 -20.76 -8.17 28.67
N LYS A 212 -20.19 -7.69 29.79
CA LYS A 212 -19.94 -8.48 31.02
C LYS A 212 -21.17 -9.01 31.75
N THR A 213 -22.37 -8.58 31.38
CA THR A 213 -23.64 -9.08 31.97
C THR A 213 -24.43 -9.93 30.97
N THR A 214 -23.86 -10.22 29.80
CA THR A 214 -24.52 -10.96 28.72
C THR A 214 -23.56 -12.02 28.17
N GLU A 215 -22.99 -11.78 26.98
CA GLU A 215 -22.15 -12.76 26.26
C GLU A 215 -20.89 -13.14 27.04
N ASN A 216 -20.31 -12.21 27.79
CA ASN A 216 -19.08 -12.41 28.55
C ASN A 216 -19.32 -12.44 30.07
N ASP A 217 -20.52 -12.84 30.49
CA ASP A 217 -20.79 -13.02 31.91
C ASP A 217 -19.87 -14.09 32.51
N GLY A 218 -19.37 -13.82 33.72
CA GLY A 218 -18.40 -14.67 34.43
C GLY A 218 -16.95 -14.62 33.93
N VAL A 219 -16.62 -13.91 32.85
CA VAL A 219 -15.23 -13.76 32.38
C VAL A 219 -14.42 -12.95 33.39
N LEU A 220 -13.26 -13.47 33.81
CA LEU A 220 -12.32 -12.77 34.68
C LEU A 220 -11.05 -12.38 33.92
N VAL A 221 -10.64 -11.13 34.05
CA VAL A 221 -9.44 -10.57 33.44
C VAL A 221 -8.26 -10.72 34.38
N PRO A 222 -7.12 -11.29 33.92
CA PRO A 222 -5.94 -11.43 34.75
C PRO A 222 -5.30 -10.06 35.06
N PRO A 223 -4.69 -9.88 36.25
CA PRO A 223 -3.99 -8.63 36.62
C PRO A 223 -2.95 -8.22 35.59
N ARG A 224 -2.25 -9.19 34.99
CA ARG A 224 -1.30 -9.00 33.90
C ARG A 224 -1.90 -8.29 32.68
N ARG A 225 -3.09 -8.69 32.23
CA ARG A 225 -3.77 -8.06 31.08
C ARG A 225 -4.21 -6.64 31.42
N ARG A 226 -4.69 -6.40 32.65
CA ARG A 226 -5.09 -5.06 33.13
C ARG A 226 -3.91 -4.09 33.16
N HIS A 227 -2.70 -4.59 33.42
CA HIS A 227 -1.46 -3.82 33.43
C HIS A 227 -0.62 -3.99 32.15
N LEU A 228 -1.22 -4.52 31.07
CA LEU A 228 -0.52 -4.72 29.80
C LEU A 228 -0.02 -3.37 29.26
N CYS A 229 1.26 -3.29 28.91
CA CYS A 229 1.85 -2.05 28.42
C CYS A 229 1.36 -1.68 27.01
N ILE A 230 0.41 -0.74 26.95
CA ILE A 230 -0.16 -0.22 25.69
C ILE A 230 0.03 1.29 25.52
N THR A 231 0.74 1.95 26.44
CA THR A 231 0.88 3.41 26.51
C THR A 231 1.44 4.03 25.24
N TYR A 232 2.47 3.43 24.62
CA TYR A 232 3.04 3.96 23.38
C TYR A 232 2.03 3.99 22.23
N ILE A 233 1.17 2.96 22.16
CA ILE A 233 0.11 2.86 21.15
C ILE A 233 -0.99 3.88 21.46
N THR A 234 -1.49 3.92 22.69
CA THR A 234 -2.63 4.78 23.06
C THR A 234 -2.27 6.26 23.03
N TYR A 235 -1.06 6.64 23.47
CA TYR A 235 -0.60 8.03 23.45
C TYR A 235 -0.39 8.57 22.03
N ASN A 236 0.14 7.74 21.12
CA ASN A 236 0.43 8.16 19.75
C ASN A 236 -0.70 7.87 18.76
N ILE A 237 -1.86 7.40 19.22
CA ILE A 237 -2.93 6.92 18.33
C ILE A 237 -3.40 7.93 17.27
N TYR A 238 -3.34 9.22 17.56
CA TYR A 238 -3.67 10.29 16.61
C TYR A 238 -2.49 10.82 15.79
N LYS A 239 -1.27 10.44 16.17
CA LYS A 239 -0.02 10.86 15.52
C LYS A 239 0.52 9.81 14.55
N MET A 240 0.08 8.56 14.66
CA MET A 240 0.46 7.49 13.75
C MET A 240 -0.19 7.70 12.39
N ASN A 241 0.63 7.80 11.34
CA ASN A 241 0.16 8.09 9.98
C ASN A 241 0.17 6.85 9.08
N ASP A 242 0.96 5.83 9.44
CA ASP A 242 1.09 4.60 8.65
C ASP A 242 1.36 3.35 9.51
N GLU A 243 1.48 2.21 8.82
CA GLU A 243 1.78 0.91 9.43
C GLU A 243 3.14 0.87 10.16
N ASN A 244 4.13 1.65 9.72
CA ASN A 244 5.46 1.67 10.33
C ASN A 244 5.42 2.39 11.68
N ASP A 245 4.71 3.52 11.74
CA ASP A 245 4.47 4.23 13.00
C ASP A 245 3.77 3.31 14.01
N PHE A 246 2.77 2.56 13.56
CA PHE A 246 2.09 1.56 14.39
C PHE A 246 3.02 0.47 14.89
N LYS A 247 3.77 -0.18 13.99
CA LYS A 247 4.73 -1.24 14.33
C LYS A 247 5.76 -0.76 15.33
N LYS A 248 6.30 0.45 15.15
CA LYS A 248 7.26 1.05 16.09
C LYS A 248 6.67 1.18 17.48
N ASN A 249 5.47 1.77 17.61
CA ASN A 249 4.81 1.94 18.91
C ASN A 249 4.45 0.60 19.56
N LEU A 250 4.00 -0.38 18.76
CA LEU A 250 3.74 -1.75 19.23
C LEU A 250 5.00 -2.41 19.78
N LEU A 251 6.15 -2.24 19.13
CA LEU A 251 7.43 -2.77 19.58
C LEU A 251 7.91 -2.09 20.88
N HIS A 252 7.78 -0.77 21.01
CA HIS A 252 8.08 -0.06 22.26
C HIS A 252 7.24 -0.61 23.43
N SER A 253 5.92 -0.75 23.22
CA SER A 253 5.00 -1.34 24.18
C SER A 253 5.39 -2.78 24.57
N SER A 254 5.70 -3.61 23.59
CA SER A 254 6.09 -5.02 23.79
C SER A 254 7.41 -5.13 24.55
N PHE A 255 8.40 -4.28 24.22
CA PHE A 255 9.68 -4.24 24.89
C PHE A 255 9.55 -3.86 26.37
N SER A 256 8.84 -2.76 26.66
CA SER A 256 8.57 -2.34 28.04
C SER A 256 7.79 -3.40 28.83
N GLN A 257 6.84 -4.09 28.21
CA GLN A 257 6.11 -5.20 28.83
C GLN A 257 7.05 -6.34 29.22
N GLY A 258 7.97 -6.73 28.33
CA GLY A 258 8.96 -7.77 28.61
C GLY A 258 9.83 -7.44 29.82
N ILE A 259 10.30 -6.19 29.91
CA ILE A 259 11.08 -5.70 31.06
C ILE A 259 10.25 -5.73 32.36
N LEU A 260 9.00 -5.28 32.31
CA LEU A 260 8.09 -5.32 33.47
C LEU A 260 7.90 -6.75 33.98
N LEU A 261 7.59 -7.69 33.09
CA LEU A 261 7.40 -9.09 33.45
C LEU A 261 8.69 -9.72 34.00
N GLY A 262 9.85 -9.41 33.42
CA GLY A 262 11.14 -9.86 33.94
C GLY A 262 11.44 -9.35 35.36
N LYS A 263 10.95 -8.16 35.72
CA LYS A 263 11.04 -7.64 37.10
C LYS A 263 10.08 -8.35 38.05
N ILE A 264 8.83 -8.57 37.63
CA ILE A 264 7.78 -9.20 38.46
C ILE A 264 8.12 -10.67 38.74
N TYR A 265 8.50 -11.41 37.71
CA TYR A 265 8.76 -12.85 37.76
C TYR A 265 10.25 -13.19 37.85
N LYS A 266 11.07 -12.29 38.41
CA LYS A 266 12.54 -12.42 38.46
C LYS A 266 13.02 -13.77 39.03
N ASN A 267 12.26 -14.34 39.97
CA ASN A 267 12.59 -15.59 40.66
C ASN A 267 11.83 -16.83 40.10
N TYR A 268 11.00 -16.66 39.08
CA TYR A 268 10.01 -17.64 38.60
C TYR A 268 10.05 -17.70 37.07
N THR A 269 11.03 -18.44 36.53
CA THR A 269 11.35 -18.40 35.09
C THR A 269 10.22 -18.94 34.21
N ASP A 270 9.54 -20.00 34.64
CA ASP A 270 8.47 -20.63 33.85
C ASP A 270 7.24 -19.71 33.79
N GLU A 271 6.87 -19.13 34.93
CA GLU A 271 5.80 -18.15 35.06
C GLU A 271 6.11 -16.86 34.29
N ALA A 272 7.38 -16.45 34.23
CA ALA A 272 7.80 -15.33 33.39
C ALA A 272 7.53 -15.63 31.90
N TYR A 273 7.90 -16.82 31.42
CA TYR A 273 7.66 -17.21 30.02
C TYR A 273 6.18 -17.31 29.70
N ASP A 274 5.37 -17.87 30.61
CA ASP A 274 3.93 -17.95 30.42
C ASP A 274 3.29 -16.57 30.42
N ALA A 275 3.68 -15.70 31.35
CA ALA A 275 3.22 -14.31 31.36
C ALA A 275 3.58 -13.57 30.06
N MET A 276 4.79 -13.79 29.51
CA MET A 276 5.20 -13.23 28.23
C MET A 276 4.33 -13.77 27.08
N ARG A 277 4.08 -15.08 27.03
CA ARG A 277 3.22 -15.70 26.01
C ARG A 277 1.79 -15.17 26.06
N TYR A 278 1.21 -15.05 27.25
CA TYR A 278 -0.13 -14.49 27.41
C TYR A 278 -0.18 -13.00 27.04
N SER A 279 0.82 -12.20 27.41
CA SER A 279 0.91 -10.79 26.99
C SER A 279 1.07 -10.63 25.48
N TYR A 280 1.83 -11.52 24.82
CA TYR A 280 1.92 -11.55 23.37
C TYR A 280 0.57 -11.85 22.71
N ALA A 281 -0.16 -12.85 23.22
CA ALA A 281 -1.48 -13.20 22.71
C ALA A 281 -2.47 -12.03 22.86
N ASP A 282 -2.51 -11.39 24.03
CA ASP A 282 -3.37 -10.24 24.30
C ASP A 282 -3.07 -9.05 23.38
N LEU A 283 -1.78 -8.71 23.17
CA LEU A 283 -1.40 -7.68 22.20
C LEU A 283 -1.88 -8.05 20.79
N GLY A 284 -1.77 -9.33 20.43
CA GLY A 284 -2.30 -9.85 19.16
C GLY A 284 -3.82 -9.69 19.04
N ASP A 285 -4.58 -9.96 20.08
CA ASP A 285 -6.04 -9.81 20.07
C ASP A 285 -6.49 -8.34 20.09
N ILE A 286 -5.71 -7.45 20.71
CA ILE A 286 -5.92 -6.00 20.58
C ILE A 286 -5.75 -5.58 19.11
N VAL A 287 -4.66 -6.01 18.47
CA VAL A 287 -4.36 -5.67 17.06
C VAL A 287 -5.43 -6.25 16.11
N LYS A 288 -5.89 -7.48 16.36
CA LYS A 288 -6.94 -8.13 15.57
C LYS A 288 -8.34 -7.57 15.84
N GLY A 289 -8.51 -6.80 16.91
CA GLY A 289 -9.80 -6.29 17.35
C GLY A 289 -10.71 -7.32 18.04
N THR A 290 -10.15 -8.44 18.50
CA THR A 290 -10.84 -9.55 19.20
C THR A 290 -10.66 -9.52 20.72
N ASP A 291 -9.92 -8.54 21.26
CA ASP A 291 -9.74 -8.35 22.71
C ASP A 291 -11.08 -8.06 23.42
N MET A 292 -11.26 -8.69 24.59
CA MET A 292 -12.50 -8.64 25.36
C MET A 292 -12.56 -7.49 26.38
N MET A 293 -11.53 -6.64 26.48
CA MET A 293 -11.57 -5.45 27.34
C MET A 293 -12.07 -4.21 26.57
N SER A 294 -12.97 -3.49 27.21
CA SER A 294 -13.47 -2.20 26.76
C SER A 294 -12.35 -1.16 26.78
N SER A 295 -12.02 -0.61 25.62
CA SER A 295 -11.17 0.57 25.51
C SER A 295 -11.63 1.43 24.35
N SER A 296 -12.21 2.59 24.69
CA SER A 296 -12.63 3.59 23.71
C SER A 296 -11.45 4.10 22.86
N ILE A 297 -10.23 4.04 23.40
CA ILE A 297 -9.01 4.41 22.70
C ILE A 297 -8.59 3.30 21.74
N LEU A 298 -8.48 2.05 22.19
CA LEU A 298 -8.03 0.95 21.32
C LEU A 298 -9.04 0.60 20.23
N ASN A 299 -10.33 0.90 20.42
CA ASN A 299 -11.32 0.76 19.35
C ASN A 299 -10.99 1.57 18.09
N LYS A 300 -10.13 2.59 18.17
CA LYS A 300 -9.67 3.35 17.01
C LYS A 300 -8.59 2.65 16.18
N LEU A 301 -8.03 1.54 16.70
CA LEU A 301 -7.11 0.69 15.94
C LEU A 301 -7.83 -0.29 15.01
N LYS A 302 -9.14 -0.51 15.23
CA LYS A 302 -10.00 -1.35 14.39
C LYS A 302 -10.43 -0.57 13.14
#